data_AF-A0A7C3DFD9-F1
#
_entry.id   AF-A0A7C3DFD9-F1
#
_cell.length_a   1.000
_cell.length_b   1.000
_cell.length_c   1.000
_cell.angle_alpha   90.00
_cell.angle_beta   90.00
_cell.angle_gamma   90.00
#
_symmetry.space_group_name_H-M   'P 1'
#
loop_
_entity.id
_entity.type
_entity.pdbx_description
1 polymer ?
#
loop_
_entity_poly.entity_id
_entity_poly.type
_entity_poly.pdbx_seq_one_letter_code
_entity_poly.pdbx_strand_id
1 'polypeptide(L)'
;MMKSLFIAWQDPESRQWAPVGRLSQRGGRFHFVYTQGAKDFSNFTPFGRMSDLSAEYVSDELFPLFKNRVLTKSRPEYAQYLKWLGLDSVKYDALDELA
;
A
#
# COMPACT_ATOMS: atom_id res chain seq x y z
N MET A 1 -14.83 4.21 -9.94
CA MET A 1 -14.46 2.92 -9.34
C MET A 1 -13.45 3.22 -8.24
N MET A 2 -13.57 2.61 -7.05
CA MET A 2 -12.60 2.86 -5.96
C MET A 2 -11.35 2.03 -6.20
N LYS A 3 -10.19 2.67 -6.40
CA LYS A 3 -8.91 1.96 -6.55
C LYS A 3 -8.50 1.37 -5.20
N SER A 4 -8.00 0.15 -5.21
CA SER A 4 -7.51 -0.55 -4.03
C SER A 4 -6.24 -1.32 -4.38
N LEU A 5 -5.26 -1.25 -3.49
CA LEU A 5 -4.03 -2.03 -3.53
C LEU A 5 -4.08 -3.09 -2.44
N PHE A 6 -3.74 -4.33 -2.81
CA PHE A 6 -3.60 -5.42 -1.86
C PHE A 6 -2.13 -5.63 -1.54
N ILE A 7 -1.84 -5.78 -0.25
CA ILE A 7 -0.50 -6.03 0.25
C ILE A 7 -0.34 -7.53 0.33
N ALA A 8 0.51 -8.07 -0.54
CA ALA A 8 0.91 -9.47 -0.48
C ALA A 8 2.04 -9.65 0.53
N TRP A 9 1.92 -10.65 1.38
CA TRP A 9 2.97 -11.10 2.29
C TRP A 9 3.26 -12.57 1.98
N GLN A 10 4.54 -12.90 1.98
CA GLN A 10 4.99 -14.27 1.81
C GLN A 10 5.41 -14.80 3.17
N ASP A 11 4.80 -15.90 3.59
CA ASP A 11 5.18 -16.58 4.82
C ASP A 11 6.65 -17.03 4.71
N PRO A 12 7.53 -16.61 5.64
CA PRO A 12 8.93 -17.01 5.62
C PRO A 12 9.12 -18.53 5.77
N GLU A 13 8.18 -19.23 6.40
CA GLU A 13 8.28 -20.66 6.66
C GLU A 13 7.71 -21.49 5.51
N SER A 14 6.40 -21.38 5.24
CA SER A 14 5.73 -22.19 4.21
C SER A 14 5.91 -21.66 2.79
N ARG A 15 6.44 -20.42 2.64
CA ARG A 15 6.56 -19.70 1.36
C ARG A 15 5.22 -19.39 0.69
N GLN A 16 4.10 -19.63 1.37
CA GLN A 16 2.76 -19.30 0.89
C GLN A 16 2.59 -17.79 0.80
N TRP A 17 1.86 -17.35 -0.23
CA TRP A 17 1.48 -15.95 -0.39
C TRP A 17 0.07 -15.73 0.14
N ALA A 18 -0.10 -14.70 0.95
CA ALA A 18 -1.40 -14.25 1.42
C ALA A 18 -1.56 -12.74 1.22
N PRO A 19 -2.72 -12.28 0.75
CA PRO A 19 -3.06 -10.87 0.88
C PRO A 19 -3.30 -10.60 2.36
N VAL A 20 -2.51 -9.74 2.98
CA VAL A 20 -2.58 -9.41 4.42
C VAL A 20 -3.18 -8.03 4.68
N GLY A 21 -3.24 -7.17 3.68
CA GLY A 21 -3.81 -5.83 3.84
C GLY A 21 -4.41 -5.29 2.57
N ARG A 22 -5.23 -4.25 2.73
CA ARG A 22 -5.80 -3.46 1.64
C ARG A 22 -5.63 -1.98 1.94
N LEU A 23 -4.98 -1.28 1.02
CA LEU A 23 -4.92 0.18 0.96
C LEU A 23 -5.95 0.68 -0.05
N SER A 24 -6.77 1.66 0.31
CA SER A 24 -7.70 2.32 -0.60
C SER A 24 -7.75 3.83 -0.36
N GLN A 25 -8.15 4.59 -1.37
CA GLN A 25 -8.38 6.02 -1.23
C GLN A 25 -9.88 6.33 -1.35
N ARG A 26 -10.45 7.00 -0.35
CA ARG A 26 -11.88 7.35 -0.28
C ARG A 26 -12.04 8.75 0.33
N GLY A 27 -12.82 9.61 -0.31
CA GLY A 27 -13.07 10.97 0.20
C GLY A 27 -11.80 11.80 0.42
N GLY A 28 -10.74 11.58 -0.38
CA GLY A 28 -9.45 12.25 -0.22
C GLY A 28 -8.52 11.66 0.84
N ARG A 29 -8.95 10.66 1.60
CA ARG A 29 -8.19 10.01 2.67
C ARG A 29 -7.71 8.62 2.27
N PHE A 30 -6.62 8.18 2.89
CA PHE A 30 -6.10 6.83 2.78
C PHE A 30 -6.67 5.95 3.89
N HIS A 31 -7.16 4.79 3.50
CA HIS A 31 -7.75 3.78 4.38
C HIS A 31 -6.94 2.50 4.26
N PHE A 32 -6.38 2.03 5.37
CA PHE A 32 -5.70 0.75 5.46
C PHE A 32 -6.45 -0.18 6.42
N VAL A 33 -6.69 -1.41 5.95
CA VAL A 33 -7.30 -2.49 6.75
C VAL A 33 -6.48 -3.76 6.56
N TYR A 34 -6.42 -4.58 7.61
CA TYR A 34 -5.97 -5.96 7.46
C TYR A 34 -7.07 -6.82 6.86
N THR A 35 -6.66 -7.82 6.08
CA THR A 35 -7.55 -8.84 5.51
C THR A 35 -7.60 -10.06 6.43
N GLN A 36 -8.44 -11.05 6.07
CA GLN A 36 -8.45 -12.34 6.76
C GLN A 36 -7.09 -13.05 6.69
N GLY A 37 -6.36 -12.92 5.57
CA GLY A 37 -5.04 -13.50 5.41
C GLY A 37 -3.99 -13.02 6.42
N ALA A 38 -4.16 -11.84 7.06
CA ALA A 38 -3.29 -11.44 8.17
C ALA A 38 -3.58 -12.18 9.48
N LYS A 39 -4.79 -12.72 9.64
CA LYS A 39 -5.27 -13.42 10.85
C LYS A 39 -5.03 -14.92 10.77
N ASP A 40 -4.96 -15.46 9.56
CA ASP A 40 -4.79 -16.90 9.31
C ASP A 40 -3.37 -17.39 9.63
N PHE A 41 -2.39 -16.49 9.70
CA PHE A 41 -0.99 -16.80 9.97
C PHE A 41 -0.58 -16.32 11.35
N SER A 42 -0.30 -17.25 12.27
CA SER A 42 0.11 -16.93 13.64
C SER A 42 1.46 -16.21 13.75
N ASN A 43 2.31 -16.33 12.73
CA ASN A 43 3.62 -15.68 12.63
C ASN A 43 3.57 -14.35 11.87
N PHE A 44 2.41 -13.92 11.40
CA PHE A 44 2.26 -12.59 10.80
C PHE A 44 2.44 -11.50 11.87
N THR A 45 3.32 -10.54 11.59
CA THR A 45 3.53 -9.38 12.46
C THR A 45 2.85 -8.15 11.87
N PRO A 46 1.93 -7.49 12.60
CA PRO A 46 1.31 -6.26 12.14
C PRO A 46 2.32 -5.16 11.82
N PHE A 47 1.99 -4.28 10.88
CA PHE A 47 2.87 -3.23 10.40
C PHE A 47 2.98 -2.06 11.39
N GLY A 48 4.15 -1.91 12.00
CA GLY A 48 4.50 -0.74 12.82
C GLY A 48 3.52 -0.52 13.97
N ARG A 49 2.90 0.67 14.04
CA ARG A 49 1.92 1.02 15.08
C ARG A 49 0.49 0.53 14.79
N MET A 50 0.26 -0.08 13.63
CA MET A 50 -1.05 -0.61 13.23
C MET A 50 -1.23 -2.03 13.77
N SER A 51 -1.25 -2.18 15.10
CA SER A 51 -1.21 -3.49 15.77
C SER A 51 -2.56 -4.21 15.86
N ASP A 52 -3.67 -3.48 15.80
CA ASP A 52 -5.02 -4.06 15.78
C ASP A 52 -5.39 -4.52 14.36
N LEU A 53 -5.54 -5.84 14.17
CA LEU A 53 -5.93 -6.48 12.91
C LEU A 53 -7.41 -6.30 12.54
N SER A 54 -8.22 -5.77 13.45
CA SER A 54 -9.64 -5.50 13.24
C SER A 54 -9.95 -4.03 12.97
N ALA A 55 -9.00 -3.14 13.24
CA ALA A 55 -9.16 -1.70 13.06
C ALA A 55 -9.07 -1.26 11.59
N GLU A 56 -9.77 -0.17 11.28
CA GLU A 56 -9.53 0.63 10.09
C GLU A 56 -8.64 1.82 10.44
N TYR A 57 -7.50 1.90 9.76
CA TYR A 57 -6.55 3.00 9.90
C TYR A 57 -6.83 4.03 8.82
N VAL A 58 -7.02 5.29 9.22
CA VAL A 58 -7.33 6.40 8.31
C VAL A 58 -6.30 7.50 8.45
N SER A 59 -5.88 8.07 7.33
CA SER A 59 -4.91 9.17 7.29
C SER A 59 -5.19 10.11 6.12
N ASP A 60 -4.98 11.40 6.32
CA ASP A 60 -5.03 12.40 5.25
C ASP A 60 -3.81 12.30 4.32
N GLU A 61 -2.70 11.74 4.82
CA GLU A 61 -1.48 11.46 4.04
C GLU A 61 -1.27 9.96 3.84
N LEU A 62 -0.53 9.59 2.78
CA LEU A 62 -0.15 8.21 2.52
C LEU A 62 0.71 7.67 3.67
N PHE A 63 0.37 6.50 4.21
CA PHE A 63 1.11 5.92 5.34
C PHE A 63 2.61 5.76 5.00
N PRO A 64 3.52 6.01 5.97
CA PRO A 64 4.96 5.90 5.75
C PRO A 64 5.41 4.57 5.13
N LEU A 65 4.75 3.46 5.50
CA LEU A 65 4.99 2.13 4.92
C LEU A 65 4.90 2.11 3.39
N PHE A 66 3.93 2.84 2.82
CA PHE A 66 3.71 2.93 1.38
C PHE A 66 4.52 4.07 0.75
N LYS A 67 4.64 5.21 1.46
CA LYS A 67 5.41 6.36 0.99
C LYS A 67 6.87 6.01 0.68
N ASN A 68 7.46 5.11 1.46
CA ASN A 68 8.85 4.65 1.25
C ASN A 68 9.06 3.84 -0.04
N ARG A 69 7.98 3.47 -0.75
CA ARG A 69 8.04 2.74 -2.03
C ARG A 69 7.85 3.64 -3.25
N VAL A 70 7.48 4.91 -3.04
CA VAL A 70 7.28 5.90 -4.11
C VAL A 70 8.45 6.87 -4.12
N LEU A 71 8.87 7.28 -5.33
CA LEU A 71 9.95 8.23 -5.47
C LEU A 71 9.49 9.64 -5.03
N THR A 72 10.32 10.36 -4.26
CA THR A 72 9.97 11.72 -3.86
C THR A 72 9.93 12.66 -5.08
N LYS A 73 8.87 13.47 -5.17
CA LYS A 73 8.64 14.42 -6.27
C LYS A 73 9.74 15.46 -6.48
N SER A 74 10.56 15.72 -5.46
CA SER A 74 11.68 16.67 -5.52
C SER A 74 12.90 16.13 -6.25
N ARG A 75 12.92 14.84 -6.60
CA ARG A 75 14.06 14.22 -7.28
C ARG A 75 14.09 14.61 -8.76
N PRO A 76 15.25 15.03 -9.31
CA PRO A 76 15.37 15.41 -10.72
C PRO A 76 14.87 14.33 -11.71
N GLU A 77 15.04 13.06 -11.35
CA GLU A 77 14.65 11.92 -12.15
C GLU A 77 13.15 11.55 -12.05
N TYR A 78 12.34 12.28 -11.27
CA TYR A 78 10.93 11.96 -11.05
C TYR A 78 10.10 11.93 -12.34
N ALA A 79 10.35 12.85 -13.27
CA ALA A 79 9.66 12.84 -14.57
C ALA A 79 9.99 11.59 -15.41
N GLN A 80 11.22 11.08 -15.30
CA GLN A 80 11.63 9.85 -15.99
C GLN A 80 11.04 8.61 -15.31
N TYR A 81 10.95 8.61 -13.98
CA TYR A 81 10.26 7.59 -13.20
C TYR A 81 8.79 7.43 -13.64
N LEU A 82 8.04 8.53 -13.79
CA LEU A 82 6.66 8.48 -14.29
C LEU A 82 6.54 7.90 -15.71
N LYS A 83 7.51 8.18 -16.58
CA LYS A 83 7.55 7.58 -17.93
C LYS A 83 7.73 6.06 -17.88
N TRP A 84 8.59 5.56 -17.00
CA TRP A 84 8.77 4.12 -16.81
C TRP A 84 7.52 3.43 -16.29
N LEU A 85 6.72 4.14 -15.48
CA LEU A 85 5.42 3.66 -15.01
C LEU A 85 4.29 3.86 -16.04
N GLY A 86 4.54 4.53 -17.17
CA GLY A 86 3.51 4.88 -18.15
C GLY A 86 2.48 5.90 -17.63
N LEU A 87 2.84 6.69 -16.63
CA LEU A 87 1.96 7.67 -15.96
C LEU A 87 2.18 9.11 -16.45
N ASP A 88 3.09 9.34 -17.40
CA ASP A 88 3.52 10.67 -17.85
C ASP A 88 2.48 11.45 -18.68
N SER A 89 1.45 10.75 -19.18
CA SER A 89 0.41 11.31 -20.05
C SER A 89 -1.01 11.12 -19.53
N VAL A 90 -1.16 10.65 -18.29
CA VAL A 90 -2.46 10.38 -17.66
C VAL A 90 -2.54 11.02 -16.28
N LYS A 91 -3.75 11.35 -15.83
CA LYS A 91 -3.97 11.74 -14.45
C LYS A 91 -3.80 10.50 -13.57
N TYR A 92 -2.79 10.51 -12.71
CA TYR A 92 -2.47 9.42 -11.79
C TYR A 92 -2.63 9.87 -10.34
N ASP A 93 -2.77 8.90 -9.44
CA ASP A 93 -2.76 9.08 -8.00
C ASP A 93 -1.69 8.20 -7.32
N ALA A 94 -1.56 8.32 -6.00
CA ALA A 94 -0.54 7.60 -5.25
C ALA A 94 -0.72 6.07 -5.30
N LEU A 95 -1.92 5.55 -5.56
CA LEU A 95 -2.13 4.11 -5.71
C LEU A 95 -1.64 3.63 -7.09
N ASP A 96 -1.65 4.47 -8.11
CA ASP A 96 -1.09 4.12 -9.42
C ASP A 96 0.45 4.01 -9.37
N GLU A 97 1.12 4.86 -8.58
CA GLU A 97 2.58 4.78 -8.38
C GLU A 97 3.03 3.54 -7.58
N LEU A 98 2.10 2.90 -6.88
CA LEU A 98 2.33 1.77 -5.98
C LEU A 98 1.92 0.40 -6.57
N ALA A 99 1.23 0.38 -7.71
CA ALA A 99 0.73 -0.81 -8.38
C ALA A 99 1.82 -1.50 -9.22
#